data_AF-A0A060Z899-F1
#
_entry.id   AF-A0A060Z899-F1
#
_cell.length_a   1.000
_cell.length_b   1.000
_cell.length_c   1.000
_cell.angle_alpha   90.00
_cell.angle_beta   90.00
_cell.angle_gamma   90.00
#
_symmetry.space_group_name_H-M   'P 1'
#
loop_
_entity.id
_entity.type
_entity.pdbx_description
1 polymer ?
#
loop_
_entity_poly.entity_id
_entity_poly.type
_entity_poly.pdbx_seq_one_letter_code
_entity_poly.pdbx_strand_id
1 'polypeptide(L)' 'MIVLHWICSSAQKWKQFVANRVTEIQSLTNPESWSHIEGKTNPADLPTRGQTVRNLTQSELLGKF' A
#
# COMPACT_ATOMS: atom_id res chain seq x y z
N MET A 1 4.49 2.11 11.40
CA MET A 1 5.10 2.56 10.13
C MET A 1 6.25 1.66 9.71
N ILE A 2 5.97 0.40 9.40
CA ILE A 2 7.02 -0.58 9.08
C ILE A 2 7.31 -0.59 7.57
N VAL A 3 6.25 -0.71 6.75
CA VAL A 3 6.38 -0.78 5.28
C VAL A 3 6.88 0.54 4.68
N LEU A 4 6.33 1.69 5.11
CA LEU A 4 6.78 2.99 4.63
C LEU A 4 8.28 3.21 4.92
N HIS A 5 8.75 2.79 6.09
CA HIS A 5 10.17 2.86 6.43
C HIS A 5 11.03 1.98 5.52
N TRP A 6 10.53 0.80 5.13
CA TRP A 6 11.23 -0.05 4.17
C TRP A 6 11.33 0.60 2.78
N ILE A 7 10.23 1.17 2.29
CA ILE A 7 10.13 1.82 0.97
C ILE A 7 11.05 3.04 0.88
N CYS A 8 11.13 3.87 1.93
CA CYS A 8 11.97 5.07 1.93
C CYS A 8 13.44 4.81 2.26
N SER A 9 13.83 3.55 2.51
CA SER A 9 15.21 3.17 2.85
C SER A 9 15.86 2.36 1.72
N SER A 10 17.18 2.19 1.78
CA SER A 10 17.87 1.26 0.86
C SER A 10 17.35 -0.17 1.04
N ALA A 11 16.90 -0.79 -0.06
CA ALA A 11 16.37 -2.15 -0.09
C ALA A 11 17.36 -3.21 0.41
N GLN A 12 18.67 -2.98 0.22
CA GLN A 12 19.75 -3.90 0.61
C GLN A 12 19.85 -4.13 2.12
N LYS A 13 19.22 -3.27 2.94
CA LYS A 13 19.17 -3.43 4.40
C LYS A 13 18.23 -4.56 4.84
N TRP A 14 17.37 -5.06 3.95
CA TRP A 14 16.29 -5.99 4.30
C TRP A 14 16.57 -7.43 3.85
N LYS A 15 15.90 -8.40 4.47
CA LYS A 15 15.93 -9.81 4.04
C LYS A 15 15.41 -9.94 2.61
N GLN A 16 15.92 -10.94 1.87
CA GLN A 16 15.67 -11.19 0.45
C GLN A 16 14.22 -10.88 -0.01
N PHE A 17 13.21 -11.42 0.69
CA PHE A 17 11.81 -11.21 0.33
C PHE A 17 11.40 -9.72 0.35
N VAL A 18 11.76 -9.01 1.41
CA VAL A 18 11.44 -7.58 1.57
C VAL A 18 12.29 -6.74 0.62
N ALA A 19 13.58 -7.05 0.49
CA ALA A 19 14.49 -6.35 -0.43
C ALA A 19 13.98 -6.39 -1.87
N ASN A 20 13.60 -7.57 -2.37
CA ASN A 20 13.08 -7.73 -3.73
C ASN A 20 11.83 -6.87 -3.98
N ARG A 21 10.89 -6.82 -3.04
CA ARG A 21 9.65 -6.02 -3.17
C ARG A 21 9.91 -4.52 -3.07
N VAL A 22 10.81 -4.11 -2.17
CA VAL A 22 11.19 -2.69 -2.07
C VAL A 22 11.90 -2.25 -3.36
N THR A 23 12.80 -3.06 -3.92
CA THR A 23 13.46 -2.75 -5.19
C THR A 23 12.45 -2.59 -6.33
N GLU A 24 11.47 -3.49 -6.44
CA GLU A 24 10.41 -3.37 -7.43
C GLU A 24 9.62 -2.06 -7.27
N ILE A 25 9.17 -1.74 -6.06
CA ILE A 25 8.43 -0.48 -5.77
C ILE A 25 9.26 0.76 -6.13
N GLN A 26 10.54 0.79 -5.72
CA GLN A 26 11.46 1.91 -5.99
C GLN A 26 11.78 2.06 -7.48
N SER A 27 11.68 0.97 -8.27
CA SER A 27 11.85 1.02 -9.73
C SER A 27 10.63 1.58 -10.47
N LEU A 28 9.44 1.47 -9.86
CA LEU A 28 8.17 1.87 -10.47
C LEU A 28 7.72 3.27 -10.04
N THR A 29 8.14 3.72 -8.86
CA THR A 29 7.62 4.96 -8.24
C THR A 29 8.71 5.64 -7.41
N ASN A 30 8.62 6.98 -7.28
CA ASN A 30 9.50 7.73 -6.37
C ASN A 30 9.16 7.36 -4.91
N PRO A 31 10.12 6.90 -4.08
CA PRO A 31 9.90 6.60 -2.67
C PRO A 31 9.29 7.75 -1.88
N GLU A 32 9.61 8.99 -2.22
CA GLU A 32 9.07 10.19 -1.55
C GLU A 32 7.58 10.42 -1.83
N SER A 33 7.02 9.80 -2.86
CA SER A 33 5.60 9.85 -3.17
C SER A 33 4.76 8.90 -2.29
N TRP A 34 5.39 8.04 -1.50
CA TRP A 34 4.68 7.13 -0.61
C TRP A 34 4.33 7.79 0.70
N SER A 35 3.10 7.58 1.15
CA SER A 35 2.59 8.10 2.42
C SER A 35 1.71 7.06 3.09
N HIS A 36 1.62 7.14 4.41
CA HIS A 36 0.70 6.30 5.16
C HIS A 36 -0.67 6.96 5.28
N ILE A 37 -1.71 6.15 5.10
CA ILE A 37 -3.09 6.48 5.43
C ILE A 37 -3.59 5.51 6.50
N GLU A 38 -4.45 5.97 7.38
CA GLU A 38 -5.05 5.11 8.39
C GLU A 38 -5.89 4.01 7.72
N GLY A 39 -5.85 2.78 8.25
CA GLY A 39 -6.58 1.65 7.64
C GLY A 39 -8.09 1.87 7.48
N LYS A 40 -8.71 2.64 8.39
CA LYS A 40 -10.13 3.03 8.29
C LYS A 40 -10.42 3.92 7.09
N THR A 41 -9.39 4.61 6.59
CA THR A 41 -9.45 5.51 5.44
C THR A 41 -8.87 4.88 4.17
N ASN A 42 -8.36 3.64 4.24
CA ASN A 42 -7.75 2.96 3.10
C ASN A 42 -8.83 2.30 2.22
N PRO A 43 -9.09 2.78 0.99
CA PRO A 43 -10.04 2.14 0.08
C PRO A 43 -9.67 0.68 -0.23
N ALA A 44 -8.38 0.35 -0.29
CA ALA A 44 -7.91 -1.00 -0.63
C ALA A 44 -8.18 -2.03 0.48
N ASP A 45 -8.45 -1.61 1.72
CA ASP A 45 -8.83 -2.50 2.82
C ASP A 45 -10.20 -3.15 2.58
N LEU A 46 -11.12 -2.45 1.92
CA LEU A 46 -12.49 -2.94 1.71
C LEU A 46 -12.53 -4.24 0.87
N PRO A 47 -11.94 -4.30 -0.33
CA PRO A 47 -11.95 -5.54 -1.11
C PRO A 47 -11.11 -6.64 -0.46
N THR A 48 -10.01 -6.30 0.23
CA THR A 48 -9.12 -7.30 0.85
C THR A 48 -9.70 -7.95 2.10
N ARG A 49 -10.70 -7.32 2.75
CA ARG A 49 -11.45 -7.88 3.88
C ARG A 49 -12.64 -8.76 3.49
N GLY A 50 -12.88 -8.98 2.20
CA GLY A 50 -13.94 -9.87 1.73
C GLY A 50 -15.33 -9.20 1.64
N GLN A 51 -15.38 -7.90 1.39
CA GLN A 51 -16.65 -7.20 1.19
C GLN A 51 -17.35 -7.66 -0.11
N THR A 52 -18.67 -7.81 -0.07
CA THR A 52 -19.46 -8.13 -1.27
C THR A 52 -19.36 -7.04 -2.34
N VAL A 53 -19.40 -7.42 -3.62
CA VAL A 53 -19.38 -6.48 -4.77
C VAL A 53 -20.39 -5.35 -4.63
N ARG A 54 -21.64 -5.65 -4.22
CA ARG A 54 -22.68 -4.62 -4.01
C ARG A 54 -22.24 -3.54 -3.02
N ASN A 55 -21.71 -3.95 -1.86
CA ASN A 55 -21.24 -3.02 -0.84
C ASN A 55 -19.98 -2.25 -1.28
N LEU A 56 -19.11 -2.86 -2.11
CA LEU A 56 -17.98 -2.15 -2.71
C LEU A 56 -18.45 -1.05 -3.68
N THR A 57 -19.43 -1.34 -4.53
CA THR A 57 -19.99 -0.37 -5.49
C THR A 57 -20.72 0.80 -4.83
N GLN A 58 -21.16 0.64 -3.59
CA GLN A 58 -21.84 1.68 -2.82
C GLN A 58 -20.92 2.41 -1.84
N SER A 59 -19.62 2.08 -1.82
CA SER A 59 -18.68 2.67 -0.87
C SER A 59 -18.18 4.04 -1.33
N GLU A 60 -18.51 5.06 -0.55
CA GLU A 60 -17.96 6.42 -0.73
C GLU A 60 -16.44 6.48 -0.51
N LEU A 61 -15.85 5.50 0.17
CA LEU A 61 -14.40 5.44 0.38
C LEU A 61 -13.67 5.00 -0.89
N LEU A 62 -14.22 4.05 -1.64
CA LEU A 62 -13.65 3.57 -2.90
C LEU A 62 -13.88 4.56 -4.05
N GLY A 63 -15.04 5.21 -4.10
CA GLY A 63 -15.39 6.15 -5.18
C GLY A 63 -14.68 7.52 -5.13
N LYS A 64 -13.71 7.71 -4.23
CA LYS A 64 -12.96 8.97 -4.05
C LYS A 64 -11.65 9.05 -4.85
N PHE A 65 -11.33 8.03 -5.63
CA PHE A 65 -10.13 7.91 -6.46
C PHE A 65 -10.52 7.56 -7.90
#